data_AF-A0A4R9ETQ1-F1
#
_entry.id   AF-A0A4R9ETQ1-F1
#
_cell.length_a   1.000
_cell.length_b   1.000
_cell.length_c   1.000
_cell.angle_alpha   90.00
_cell.angle_beta   90.00
_cell.angle_gamma   90.00
#
_symmetry.space_group_name_H-M   'P 1'
#
loop_
_entity.id
_entity.type
_entity.pdbx_description
1 polymer ?
#
loop_
_entity_poly.entity_id
_entity_poly.type
_entity_poly.pdbx_seq_one_letter_code
_entity_poly.pdbx_strand_id
1 'polypeptide(L)'
;MDLEKRTPPPEREPELPTAPAPDSRQAEGCLAVAIRVPVRIVVLVLVVPVRLLWDALAACGRFVYLRGLRPVGRAFAWLGRTLIVTPLDWLNEYVFTPVARGIGIATVWLFKALFVWPWVGLWRYVVVPVGRGLAWLGRMLVVVPAVWLYASVLTPLGHAIAWCVRGIGAALVWLGRMLVVVPAMWLYASVLTPIGHAIAWLARAIGAGLAATGRGIGVGAVWLFKALFVWPWVGLWRYVVVPVGRGLA
;
A
#
# COMPACT_ATOMS: atom_id res chain seq x y z
N MET A 1 71.09 67.76 27.91
CA MET A 1 69.93 67.42 27.05
C MET A 1 69.50 68.69 26.35
N ASP A 2 70.42 69.22 25.55
CA ASP A 2 70.42 70.63 25.18
C ASP A 2 69.68 70.87 23.88
N LEU A 3 68.77 71.84 24.00
CA LEU A 3 67.84 72.34 23.00
C LEU A 3 68.60 73.07 21.88
N GLU A 4 68.53 72.51 20.67
CA GLU A 4 69.09 73.13 19.46
C GLU A 4 68.22 74.32 19.01
N LYS A 5 68.62 75.50 19.51
CA LYS A 5 68.76 76.80 18.82
C LYS A 5 67.99 77.01 17.50
N ARG A 6 67.04 77.95 17.53
CA ARG A 6 66.58 78.71 16.34
C ARG A 6 66.42 80.19 16.68
N THR A 7 67.32 81.04 16.16
CA THR A 7 67.13 82.45 15.68
C THR A 7 68.50 83.16 15.62
N PRO A 8 68.66 84.32 14.93
CA PRO A 8 67.81 85.02 13.95
C PRO A 8 68.53 85.19 12.57
N PRO A 9 67.94 85.85 11.54
CA PRO A 9 68.46 85.84 10.18
C PRO A 9 69.63 86.82 9.97
N PRO A 10 70.59 86.54 9.06
CA PRO A 10 71.68 87.45 8.79
C PRO A 10 71.29 88.59 7.82
N GLU A 11 71.77 89.77 8.18
CA GLU A 11 71.69 91.06 7.51
C GLU A 11 72.26 91.02 6.09
N ARG A 12 71.67 91.84 5.21
CA ARG A 12 72.25 92.23 3.92
C ARG A 12 73.09 93.46 4.15
N GLU A 13 74.31 93.50 3.62
CA GLU A 13 75.04 94.71 3.25
C GLU A 13 76.18 94.36 2.25
N PRO A 14 76.67 95.29 1.40
CA PRO A 14 76.46 95.22 -0.06
C PRO A 14 77.75 95.28 -0.93
N GLU A 15 77.57 94.91 -2.21
CA GLU A 15 78.21 95.40 -3.48
C GLU A 15 79.75 95.40 -3.65
N LEU A 16 80.38 94.59 -4.54
CA LEU A 16 80.52 94.64 -6.04
C LEU A 16 81.93 95.19 -6.46
N PRO A 17 82.46 95.03 -7.71
CA PRO A 17 82.89 93.85 -8.50
C PRO A 17 84.40 93.89 -8.92
N THR A 18 85.05 92.75 -9.24
CA THR A 18 86.24 92.75 -10.13
C THR A 18 86.43 91.43 -10.92
N ALA A 19 86.19 91.56 -12.23
CA ALA A 19 86.64 90.84 -13.44
C ALA A 19 87.07 89.33 -13.47
N PRO A 20 86.79 88.62 -14.60
CA PRO A 20 86.88 87.17 -14.74
C PRO A 20 88.23 86.66 -15.28
N ALA A 21 88.58 85.41 -14.97
CA ALA A 21 89.60 84.62 -15.67
C ALA A 21 88.93 83.75 -16.77
N PRO A 22 89.46 83.67 -18.01
CA PRO A 22 88.76 83.06 -19.14
C PRO A 22 88.94 81.53 -19.24
N ASP A 23 87.79 80.85 -19.38
CA ASP A 23 87.40 79.80 -20.33
C ASP A 23 88.43 78.76 -20.82
N SER A 24 88.48 77.61 -20.14
CA SER A 24 89.00 76.34 -20.68
C SER A 24 87.95 75.22 -20.75
N ARG A 25 86.87 75.28 -19.96
CA ARG A 25 85.79 74.28 -19.97
C ARG A 25 84.82 74.38 -21.15
N GLN A 26 84.73 75.54 -21.81
CA GLN A 26 83.77 75.76 -22.88
C GLN A 26 84.26 75.22 -24.25
N ALA A 27 85.57 75.05 -24.42
CA ALA A 27 86.17 74.56 -25.67
C ALA A 27 85.98 73.03 -25.88
N GLU A 28 86.01 72.23 -24.82
CA GLU A 28 85.80 70.76 -24.92
C GLU A 28 84.33 70.39 -25.19
N GLY A 29 83.40 71.24 -24.76
CA GLY A 29 81.97 71.06 -25.04
C GLY A 29 81.62 71.22 -26.53
N CYS A 30 82.33 72.09 -27.25
CA CYS A 30 81.98 72.41 -28.64
C CYS A 30 82.41 71.30 -29.63
N LEU A 31 83.55 70.65 -29.41
CA LEU A 31 84.03 69.55 -30.26
C LEU A 31 83.27 68.24 -30.04
N ALA A 32 82.93 67.92 -28.78
CA ALA A 32 82.12 66.75 -28.46
C ALA A 32 80.67 66.90 -28.97
N VAL A 33 80.12 68.12 -28.94
CA VAL A 33 78.80 68.44 -29.50
C VAL A 33 78.85 68.46 -31.04
N ALA A 34 79.87 69.09 -31.66
CA ALA A 34 80.00 69.15 -33.12
C ALA A 34 80.19 67.78 -33.77
N ILE A 35 80.77 66.79 -33.07
CA ILE A 35 80.89 65.41 -33.57
C ILE A 35 79.65 64.57 -33.24
N ARG A 36 79.04 64.73 -32.05
CA ARG A 36 77.82 63.97 -31.69
C ARG A 36 76.59 64.44 -32.42
N VAL A 37 76.47 65.72 -32.77
CA VAL A 37 75.32 66.24 -33.51
C VAL A 37 75.14 65.53 -34.86
N PRO A 38 76.14 65.44 -35.76
CA PRO A 38 75.99 64.74 -37.03
C PRO A 38 75.82 63.23 -36.85
N VAL A 39 76.56 62.59 -35.95
CA VAL A 39 76.39 61.15 -35.67
C VAL A 39 74.99 60.85 -35.14
N ARG A 40 74.46 61.67 -34.23
CA ARG A 40 73.11 61.51 -33.68
C ARG A 40 72.03 61.89 -34.69
N ILE A 41 72.29 62.79 -35.63
CA ILE A 41 71.42 63.07 -36.77
C ILE A 41 71.41 61.88 -37.73
N VAL A 42 72.56 61.29 -38.09
CA VAL A 42 72.60 60.10 -38.97
C VAL A 42 71.94 58.91 -38.27
N VAL A 43 72.24 58.68 -37.00
CA VAL A 43 71.57 57.65 -36.20
C VAL A 43 70.08 57.95 -36.07
N LEU A 44 69.64 59.19 -35.84
CA LEU A 44 68.21 59.50 -35.82
C LEU A 44 67.59 59.29 -37.22
N VAL A 45 68.19 59.80 -38.28
CA VAL A 45 67.68 59.73 -39.65
C VAL A 45 67.72 58.30 -40.21
N LEU A 46 68.55 57.40 -39.68
CA LEU A 46 68.66 56.04 -40.18
C LEU A 46 68.03 55.03 -39.22
N VAL A 47 68.30 55.13 -37.92
CA VAL A 47 67.73 54.27 -36.88
C VAL A 47 66.30 54.63 -36.56
N VAL A 48 65.86 55.90 -36.59
CA VAL A 48 64.44 56.22 -36.35
C VAL A 48 63.56 55.66 -37.45
N PRO A 49 63.80 55.83 -38.76
CA PRO A 49 62.93 55.22 -39.76
C PRO A 49 63.07 53.70 -39.80
N VAL A 50 64.24 53.12 -39.51
CA VAL A 50 64.35 51.66 -39.37
C VAL A 50 63.59 51.15 -38.14
N ARG A 51 63.65 51.85 -37.00
CA ARG A 51 62.83 51.54 -35.82
C ARG A 51 61.36 51.79 -36.07
N LEU A 52 61.00 52.82 -36.83
CA LEU A 52 59.63 53.12 -37.20
C LEU A 52 59.10 52.08 -38.17
N LEU A 53 59.93 51.59 -39.08
CA LEU A 53 59.62 50.49 -39.97
C LEU A 53 59.49 49.19 -39.18
N TRP A 54 60.34 48.95 -38.18
CA TRP A 54 60.26 47.81 -37.28
C TRP A 54 59.06 47.87 -36.35
N ASP A 55 58.76 49.04 -35.78
CA ASP A 55 57.59 49.28 -34.93
C ASP A 55 56.31 49.28 -35.76
N ALA A 56 56.33 49.71 -37.02
CA ALA A 56 55.22 49.58 -37.95
C ALA A 56 55.02 48.13 -38.40
N LEU A 57 56.10 47.37 -38.62
CA LEU A 57 56.02 45.93 -38.90
C LEU A 57 55.53 45.16 -37.68
N ALA A 58 56.03 45.49 -36.49
CA ALA A 58 55.64 44.87 -35.24
C ALA A 58 54.21 45.26 -34.88
N ALA A 59 53.79 46.51 -35.15
CA ALA A 59 52.42 46.96 -35.00
C ALA A 59 51.50 46.29 -36.01
N CYS A 60 51.89 46.18 -37.29
CA CYS A 60 51.14 45.42 -38.29
C CYS A 60 51.04 43.95 -37.89
N GLY A 61 52.13 43.33 -37.44
CA GLY A 61 52.15 41.97 -36.93
C GLY A 61 51.26 41.79 -35.71
N ARG A 62 51.30 42.72 -34.74
CA ARG A 62 50.41 42.72 -33.56
C ARG A 62 48.96 42.93 -33.95
N PHE A 63 48.70 43.80 -34.92
CA PHE A 63 47.35 44.10 -35.38
C PHE A 63 46.76 42.92 -36.15
N VAL A 64 47.55 42.25 -36.99
CA VAL A 64 47.19 40.99 -37.67
C VAL A 64 46.99 39.86 -36.65
N TYR A 65 47.83 39.79 -35.61
CA TYR A 65 47.71 38.76 -34.57
C TYR A 65 46.48 38.98 -33.67
N LEU A 66 46.22 40.23 -33.28
CA LEU A 66 45.11 40.59 -32.40
C LEU A 66 43.77 40.63 -33.13
N ARG A 67 43.74 41.11 -34.38
CA ARG A 67 42.51 41.33 -35.15
C ARG A 67 42.17 40.18 -36.11
N GLY A 68 43.15 39.35 -36.49
CA GLY A 68 42.96 38.18 -37.35
C GLY A 68 43.13 36.85 -36.62
N LEU A 69 44.31 36.59 -36.03
CA LEU A 69 44.61 35.26 -35.47
C LEU A 69 43.86 34.94 -34.17
N ARG A 70 43.60 35.92 -33.29
CA ARG A 70 42.79 35.69 -32.09
C ARG A 70 41.31 35.34 -32.37
N PRO A 71 40.58 36.10 -33.22
CA PRO A 71 39.20 35.74 -33.53
C PRO A 71 39.11 34.48 -34.38
N VAL A 72 40.02 34.26 -35.35
CA VAL A 72 40.06 33.03 -36.15
C VAL A 72 40.45 31.84 -35.30
N GLY A 73 41.43 31.98 -34.39
CA GLY A 73 41.83 30.92 -33.45
C GLY A 73 40.72 30.59 -32.45
N ARG A 74 39.95 31.58 -31.98
CA ARG A 74 38.73 31.33 -31.19
C ARG A 74 37.64 30.68 -32.02
N ALA A 75 37.44 31.10 -33.26
CA ALA A 75 36.44 30.52 -34.15
C ALA A 75 36.80 29.07 -34.51
N PHE A 76 38.07 28.76 -34.74
CA PHE A 76 38.56 27.39 -34.99
C PHE A 76 38.57 26.54 -33.72
N ALA A 77 38.93 27.11 -32.56
CA ALA A 77 38.83 26.39 -31.29
C ALA A 77 37.37 26.17 -30.90
N TRP A 78 36.48 27.12 -31.20
CA TRP A 78 35.04 26.96 -31.03
C TRP A 78 34.50 25.93 -32.02
N LEU A 79 34.80 26.03 -33.32
CA LEU A 79 34.41 25.02 -34.33
C LEU A 79 34.97 23.65 -34.01
N GLY A 80 36.24 23.52 -33.63
CA GLY A 80 36.83 22.24 -33.25
C GLY A 80 36.18 21.68 -31.99
N ARG A 81 35.92 22.53 -30.98
CA ARG A 81 35.23 22.09 -29.77
C ARG A 81 33.76 21.75 -30.05
N THR A 82 33.06 22.51 -30.88
CA THR A 82 31.66 22.28 -31.20
C THR A 82 31.47 21.16 -32.24
N LEU A 83 32.44 20.90 -33.10
CA LEU A 83 32.38 19.84 -34.11
C LEU A 83 32.93 18.51 -33.59
N ILE A 84 33.78 18.53 -32.55
CA ILE A 84 34.33 17.31 -31.96
C ILE A 84 33.66 17.02 -30.62
N VAL A 85 33.62 17.97 -29.70
CA VAL A 85 33.08 17.75 -28.35
C VAL A 85 31.57 17.62 -28.36
N THR A 86 30.82 18.42 -29.12
CA THR A 86 29.36 18.26 -29.14
C THR A 86 28.89 16.91 -29.69
N PRO A 87 29.44 16.36 -30.79
CA PRO A 87 29.07 15.01 -31.19
C PRO A 87 29.68 13.94 -30.27
N LEU A 88 30.85 14.15 -29.66
CA LEU A 88 31.36 13.22 -28.65
C LEU A 88 30.48 13.20 -27.41
N ASP A 89 30.00 14.34 -26.92
CA ASP A 89 29.10 14.45 -25.77
C ASP A 89 27.74 13.84 -26.10
N TRP A 90 27.22 14.07 -27.30
CA TRP A 90 26.02 13.38 -27.76
C TRP A 90 26.23 11.88 -27.86
N LEU A 91 27.37 11.41 -28.36
CA LEU A 91 27.68 9.98 -28.41
C LEU A 91 27.88 9.40 -27.00
N ASN A 92 28.48 10.15 -26.08
CA ASN A 92 28.71 9.71 -24.72
C ASN A 92 27.40 9.67 -23.93
N GLU A 93 26.60 10.73 -23.95
CA GLU A 93 25.32 10.77 -23.25
C GLU A 93 24.27 9.86 -23.89
N TYR A 94 24.23 9.77 -25.22
CA TYR A 94 23.21 9.00 -25.92
C TYR A 94 23.58 7.52 -26.10
N VAL A 95 24.86 7.15 -26.08
CA VAL A 95 25.29 5.75 -26.20
C VAL A 95 25.77 5.20 -24.87
N PHE A 96 26.70 5.85 -24.17
CA PHE A 96 27.23 5.29 -22.92
C PHE A 96 26.19 5.26 -21.80
N THR A 97 25.32 6.25 -21.68
CA THR A 97 24.30 6.25 -20.62
C THR A 97 23.29 5.11 -20.75
N PRO A 98 22.65 4.85 -21.92
CA PRO A 98 21.77 3.70 -22.05
C PRO A 98 22.52 2.37 -22.06
N VAL A 99 23.76 2.31 -22.57
CA VAL A 99 24.56 1.08 -22.55
C VAL A 99 25.00 0.74 -21.13
N ALA A 100 25.48 1.69 -20.33
CA ALA A 100 25.84 1.47 -18.93
C ALA A 100 24.61 1.06 -18.10
N ARG A 101 23.46 1.69 -18.34
CA ARG A 101 22.20 1.34 -17.67
C ARG A 101 21.69 -0.03 -18.12
N GLY A 102 21.79 -0.35 -19.41
CA GLY A 102 21.43 -1.64 -19.98
C GLY A 102 22.31 -2.76 -19.45
N ILE A 103 23.63 -2.56 -19.38
CA ILE A 103 24.59 -3.51 -18.81
C ILE A 103 24.35 -3.67 -17.30
N GLY A 104 24.09 -2.58 -16.57
CA GLY A 104 23.77 -2.64 -15.15
C GLY A 104 22.49 -3.44 -14.88
N ILE A 105 21.42 -3.16 -15.61
CA ILE A 105 20.15 -3.89 -15.51
C ILE A 105 20.36 -5.35 -15.91
N ALA A 106 21.06 -5.62 -17.02
CA ALA A 106 21.34 -6.97 -17.48
C ALA A 106 22.19 -7.76 -16.47
N THR A 107 23.20 -7.14 -15.85
CA THR A 107 24.04 -7.77 -14.83
C THR A 107 23.23 -8.08 -13.58
N VAL A 108 22.40 -7.14 -13.11
CA VAL A 108 21.52 -7.37 -11.96
C VAL A 108 20.49 -8.46 -12.27
N TRP A 109 19.92 -8.45 -13.47
CA TRP A 109 19.00 -9.49 -13.92
C TRP A 109 19.68 -10.85 -14.00
N LEU A 110 20.88 -10.92 -14.58
CA LEU A 110 21.66 -12.14 -14.69
C LEU A 110 22.02 -12.66 -13.31
N PHE A 111 22.47 -11.80 -12.40
CA PHE A 111 22.80 -12.20 -11.03
C PHE A 111 21.55 -12.72 -10.29
N LYS A 112 20.42 -12.02 -10.44
CA LYS A 112 19.13 -12.45 -9.87
C LYS A 112 18.64 -13.76 -10.49
N ALA A 113 18.79 -13.95 -11.80
CA ALA A 113 18.39 -15.17 -12.50
C ALA A 113 19.35 -16.34 -12.22
N LEU A 114 20.65 -16.09 -12.03
CA LEU A 114 21.64 -17.13 -11.81
C LEU A 114 21.73 -17.55 -10.35
N PHE A 115 21.38 -16.66 -9.42
CA PHE A 115 21.47 -16.94 -8.00
C PHE A 115 20.10 -17.13 -7.37
N VAL A 116 19.20 -16.16 -7.53
CA VAL A 116 17.90 -16.17 -6.85
C VAL A 116 16.98 -17.23 -7.44
N TRP A 117 16.90 -17.37 -8.76
CA TRP A 117 16.02 -18.39 -9.37
C TRP A 117 16.40 -19.83 -9.02
N PRO A 118 17.66 -20.28 -9.19
CA PRO A 118 18.03 -21.63 -8.78
C PRO A 118 18.01 -21.81 -7.28
N TRP A 119 18.33 -20.79 -6.48
CA TRP A 119 18.18 -20.88 -5.01
C TRP A 119 16.72 -21.01 -4.60
N VAL A 120 15.81 -20.21 -5.17
CA VAL A 120 14.36 -20.29 -4.92
C VAL A 120 13.80 -21.61 -5.42
N GLY A 121 14.26 -22.08 -6.59
CA GLY A 121 13.94 -23.40 -7.12
C GLY A 121 14.37 -24.50 -6.15
N LEU A 122 15.62 -24.48 -5.70
CA LEU A 122 16.18 -25.42 -4.73
C LEU A 122 15.42 -25.36 -3.39
N TRP A 123 15.08 -24.18 -2.90
CA TRP A 123 14.32 -24.01 -1.67
C TRP A 123 12.91 -24.60 -1.81
N ARG A 124 12.23 -24.30 -2.91
CA ARG A 124 10.89 -24.85 -3.20
C ARG A 124 10.90 -26.36 -3.46
N TYR A 125 11.95 -26.88 -4.09
CA TYR A 125 12.03 -28.29 -4.44
C TYR A 125 12.68 -29.18 -3.38
N VAL A 126 13.49 -28.63 -2.48
CA VAL A 126 14.20 -29.41 -1.45
C VAL A 126 13.68 -29.03 -0.08
N VAL A 127 13.72 -27.76 0.31
CA VAL A 127 13.36 -27.35 1.67
C VAL A 127 11.88 -27.54 1.95
N VAL A 128 11.00 -27.24 0.99
CA VAL A 128 9.55 -27.44 1.17
C VAL A 128 9.19 -28.93 1.33
N PRO A 129 9.60 -29.86 0.46
CA PRO A 129 9.28 -31.27 0.66
C PRO A 129 10.01 -31.88 1.85
N VAL A 130 11.25 -31.47 2.14
CA VAL A 130 11.96 -31.93 3.35
C VAL A 130 11.25 -31.44 4.61
N GLY A 131 10.88 -30.16 4.68
CA GLY A 131 10.13 -29.61 5.81
C GLY A 131 8.75 -30.25 5.96
N ARG A 132 8.06 -30.53 4.84
CA ARG A 132 6.75 -31.21 4.87
C ARG A 132 6.88 -32.68 5.27
N GLY A 133 7.93 -33.36 4.82
CA GLY A 133 8.29 -34.71 5.23
C GLY A 133 8.64 -34.78 6.71
N LEU A 134 9.46 -33.87 7.20
CA LEU A 134 9.86 -33.80 8.61
C LEU A 134 8.69 -33.44 9.52
N ALA A 135 7.82 -32.52 9.08
CA ALA A 135 6.59 -32.19 9.80
C ALA A 135 5.59 -33.36 9.80
N TRP A 136 5.47 -34.11 8.70
CA TRP A 136 4.67 -35.32 8.65
C TRP A 136 5.24 -36.40 9.56
N LEU A 137 6.56 -36.59 9.55
CA LEU A 137 7.26 -37.55 10.41
C LEU A 137 7.08 -37.19 11.88
N GLY A 138 7.24 -35.93 12.26
CA GLY A 138 6.99 -35.46 13.62
C GLY A 138 5.53 -35.64 14.03
N ARG A 139 4.58 -35.38 13.13
CA ARG A 139 3.15 -35.57 13.41
C ARG A 139 2.81 -37.06 13.56
N MET A 140 3.32 -37.94 12.71
CA MET A 140 3.09 -39.38 12.82
C MET A 140 3.81 -39.98 14.03
N LEU A 141 5.03 -39.54 14.34
CA LEU A 141 5.82 -40.09 15.43
C LEU A 141 5.41 -39.58 16.81
N VAL A 142 4.85 -38.37 16.90
CA VAL A 142 4.47 -37.76 18.19
C VAL A 142 2.97 -37.70 18.35
N VAL A 143 2.25 -37.16 17.36
CA VAL A 143 0.81 -36.88 17.50
C VAL A 143 0.00 -38.16 17.41
N VAL A 144 0.31 -39.08 16.49
CA VAL A 144 -0.45 -40.33 16.39
C VAL A 144 -0.31 -41.22 17.63
N PRO A 145 0.89 -41.48 18.18
CA PRO A 145 0.99 -42.24 19.42
C PRO A 145 0.42 -41.48 20.62
N ALA A 146 0.55 -40.15 20.68
CA ALA A 146 -0.08 -39.36 21.74
C ALA A 146 -1.62 -39.40 21.65
N VAL A 147 -2.18 -39.31 20.45
CA VAL A 147 -3.64 -39.43 20.21
C VAL A 147 -4.12 -40.85 20.46
N TRP A 148 -3.33 -41.87 20.11
CA TRP A 148 -3.67 -43.25 20.42
C TRP A 148 -3.63 -43.50 21.94
N LEU A 149 -2.64 -42.96 22.66
CA LEU A 149 -2.61 -42.99 24.13
C LEU A 149 -3.79 -42.25 24.73
N TYR A 150 -4.10 -41.05 24.22
CA TYR A 150 -5.23 -40.26 24.69
C TYR A 150 -6.56 -40.95 24.40
N ALA A 151 -6.75 -41.49 23.20
CA ALA A 151 -7.95 -42.22 22.84
C ALA A 151 -8.05 -43.53 23.65
N SER A 152 -7.01 -44.35 23.66
CA SER A 152 -7.02 -45.64 24.36
C SER A 152 -7.12 -45.51 25.88
N VAL A 153 -6.69 -44.41 26.50
CA VAL A 153 -6.79 -44.21 27.96
C VAL A 153 -7.97 -43.33 28.34
N LEU A 154 -8.17 -42.20 27.66
CA LEU A 154 -9.22 -41.25 28.03
C LEU A 154 -10.61 -41.67 27.55
N THR A 155 -10.70 -42.47 26.48
CA THR A 155 -12.01 -42.98 26.02
C THR A 155 -12.60 -44.03 26.96
N PRO A 156 -11.86 -45.04 27.46
CA PRO A 156 -12.39 -45.93 28.49
C PRO A 156 -12.62 -45.21 29.82
N LEU A 157 -11.77 -44.24 30.20
CA LEU A 157 -12.03 -43.41 31.38
C LEU A 157 -13.32 -42.58 31.23
N GLY A 158 -13.53 -41.95 30.08
CA GLY A 158 -14.74 -41.20 29.77
C GLY A 158 -15.99 -42.08 29.78
N HIS A 159 -15.91 -43.28 29.19
CA HIS A 159 -17.01 -44.25 29.23
C HIS A 159 -17.28 -44.77 30.64
N ALA A 160 -16.24 -45.05 31.43
CA ALA A 160 -16.38 -45.52 32.81
C ALA A 160 -17.02 -44.44 33.70
N ILE A 161 -16.56 -43.19 33.61
CA ILE A 161 -17.13 -42.06 34.34
C ILE A 161 -18.58 -41.82 33.89
N ALA A 162 -18.85 -41.81 32.60
CA ALA A 162 -20.21 -41.63 32.08
C ALA A 162 -21.16 -42.77 32.48
N TRP A 163 -20.66 -43.99 32.61
CA TRP A 163 -21.43 -45.13 33.10
C TRP A 163 -21.71 -45.01 34.60
N CYS A 164 -20.72 -44.62 35.41
CA CYS A 164 -20.91 -44.35 36.84
C CYS A 164 -21.90 -43.22 37.09
N VAL A 165 -21.78 -42.08 36.39
CA VAL A 165 -22.70 -40.95 36.57
C VAL A 165 -24.12 -41.31 36.15
N ARG A 166 -24.27 -42.04 35.03
CA ARG A 166 -25.60 -42.53 34.61
C ARG A 166 -26.19 -43.54 35.58
N GLY A 167 -25.37 -44.44 36.13
CA GLY A 167 -25.79 -45.40 37.15
C GLY A 167 -26.28 -44.70 38.42
N ILE A 168 -25.54 -43.70 38.90
CA ILE A 168 -25.91 -42.91 40.08
C ILE A 168 -27.17 -42.08 39.82
N GLY A 169 -27.25 -41.42 38.65
CA GLY A 169 -28.42 -40.64 38.26
C GLY A 169 -29.68 -41.52 38.15
N ALA A 170 -29.55 -42.70 37.53
CA ALA A 170 -30.65 -43.66 37.44
C ALA A 170 -31.08 -44.17 38.83
N ALA A 171 -30.13 -44.43 39.72
CA ALA A 171 -30.42 -44.83 41.10
C ALA A 171 -31.14 -43.73 41.87
N LEU A 172 -30.71 -42.46 41.75
CA LEU A 172 -31.36 -41.32 42.40
C LEU A 172 -32.77 -41.09 41.87
N VAL A 173 -32.96 -41.15 40.56
CA VAL A 173 -34.28 -41.00 39.93
C VAL A 173 -35.19 -42.15 40.32
N TRP A 174 -34.68 -43.38 40.33
CA TRP A 174 -35.45 -44.54 40.75
C TRP A 174 -35.87 -44.43 42.22
N LEU A 175 -34.93 -44.02 43.10
CA LEU A 175 -35.20 -43.81 44.52
C LEU A 175 -36.24 -42.70 44.74
N GLY A 176 -36.07 -41.55 44.08
CA GLY A 176 -37.04 -40.44 44.15
C GLY A 176 -38.41 -40.84 43.61
N ARG A 177 -38.46 -41.60 42.52
CA ARG A 177 -39.72 -42.08 41.93
C ARG A 177 -40.40 -43.11 42.84
N MET A 178 -39.65 -44.05 43.42
CA MET A 178 -40.21 -45.05 44.32
C MET A 178 -40.67 -44.42 45.64
N LEU A 179 -39.92 -43.44 46.17
CA LEU A 179 -40.21 -42.81 47.44
C LEU A 179 -41.30 -41.73 47.36
N VAL A 180 -41.43 -41.03 46.23
CA VAL A 180 -42.39 -39.93 46.07
C VAL A 180 -43.55 -40.35 45.18
N VAL A 181 -43.26 -40.84 43.98
CA VAL A 181 -44.29 -41.07 42.95
C VAL A 181 -45.13 -42.29 43.29
N VAL A 182 -44.57 -43.39 43.79
CA VAL A 182 -45.38 -44.57 44.15
C VAL A 182 -46.37 -44.28 45.28
N PRO A 183 -45.98 -43.66 46.42
CA PRO A 183 -46.95 -43.30 47.44
C PRO A 183 -47.91 -42.20 46.97
N ALA A 184 -47.45 -41.21 46.19
CA ALA A 184 -48.34 -40.20 45.64
C ALA A 184 -49.34 -40.78 44.62
N MET A 185 -48.93 -41.74 43.78
CA MET A 185 -49.77 -42.43 42.81
C MET A 185 -50.75 -43.37 43.52
N TRP A 186 -50.34 -44.02 44.62
CA TRP A 186 -51.23 -44.81 45.44
C TRP A 186 -52.30 -43.94 46.12
N LEU A 187 -51.91 -42.76 46.63
CA LEU A 187 -52.85 -41.77 47.17
C LEU A 187 -53.79 -41.22 46.08
N TYR A 188 -53.25 -40.86 44.93
CA TYR A 188 -54.03 -40.38 43.78
C TYR A 188 -54.98 -41.45 43.24
N ALA A 189 -54.53 -42.70 43.11
CA ALA A 189 -55.37 -43.79 42.67
C ALA A 189 -56.41 -44.17 43.74
N SER A 190 -56.06 -44.13 45.02
CA SER A 190 -57.04 -44.45 46.08
C SER A 190 -58.10 -43.35 46.24
N VAL A 191 -57.75 -42.09 46.01
CA VAL A 191 -58.65 -40.93 46.25
C VAL A 191 -59.30 -40.42 44.97
N LEU A 192 -58.55 -40.27 43.88
CA LEU A 192 -59.07 -39.69 42.65
C LEU A 192 -59.84 -40.70 41.79
N THR A 193 -59.54 -41.99 41.87
CA THR A 193 -60.31 -43.00 41.12
C THR A 193 -61.76 -43.11 41.62
N PRO A 194 -62.09 -43.16 42.94
CA PRO A 194 -63.47 -43.15 43.38
C PRO A 194 -64.18 -41.81 43.07
N ILE A 195 -63.47 -40.68 43.18
CA ILE A 195 -64.03 -39.36 42.83
C ILE A 195 -64.31 -39.26 41.33
N GLY A 196 -63.38 -39.73 40.50
CA GLY A 196 -63.53 -39.75 39.04
C GLY A 196 -64.68 -40.65 38.60
N HIS A 197 -64.85 -41.82 39.22
CA HIS A 197 -66.00 -42.68 38.96
C HIS A 197 -67.31 -42.03 39.38
N ALA A 198 -67.35 -41.38 40.54
CA ALA A 198 -68.54 -40.66 41.01
C ALA A 198 -68.93 -39.52 40.06
N ILE A 199 -67.97 -38.71 39.62
CA ILE A 199 -68.20 -37.60 38.68
C ILE A 199 -68.62 -38.14 37.31
N ALA A 200 -67.96 -39.17 36.79
CA ALA A 200 -68.29 -39.77 35.50
C ALA A 200 -69.70 -40.36 35.51
N TRP A 201 -70.11 -41.00 36.61
CA TRP A 201 -71.46 -41.53 36.77
C TRP A 201 -72.50 -40.40 36.77
N LEU A 202 -72.25 -39.31 37.49
CA LEU A 202 -73.14 -38.15 37.54
C LEU A 202 -73.26 -37.45 36.18
N ALA A 203 -72.13 -37.21 35.50
CA ALA A 203 -72.11 -36.59 34.18
C ALA A 203 -72.85 -37.44 33.14
N ARG A 204 -72.68 -38.77 33.21
CA ARG A 204 -73.37 -39.70 32.31
C ARG A 204 -74.87 -39.76 32.58
N ALA A 205 -75.30 -39.69 33.84
CA ALA A 205 -76.71 -39.61 34.21
C ALA A 205 -77.36 -38.33 33.64
N ILE A 206 -76.69 -37.19 33.76
CA ILE A 206 -77.17 -35.90 33.22
C ILE A 206 -77.24 -35.93 31.70
N GLY A 207 -76.18 -36.40 31.03
CA GLY A 207 -76.13 -36.51 29.57
C GLY A 207 -77.20 -37.43 29.00
N ALA A 208 -77.49 -38.55 29.68
CA ALA A 208 -78.57 -39.45 29.31
C ALA A 208 -79.95 -38.77 29.41
N GLY A 209 -80.17 -37.98 30.47
CA GLY A 209 -81.38 -37.18 30.64
C GLY A 209 -81.60 -36.16 29.52
N LEU A 210 -80.59 -35.35 29.22
CA LEU A 210 -80.67 -34.35 28.12
C LEU A 210 -80.89 -35.01 26.75
N ALA A 211 -80.23 -36.12 26.47
CA ALA A 211 -80.37 -36.81 25.19
C ALA A 211 -81.77 -37.42 25.02
N ALA A 212 -82.40 -37.88 26.12
CA ALA A 212 -83.79 -38.34 26.08
C ALA A 212 -84.74 -37.19 25.74
N THR A 213 -84.56 -36.02 26.35
CA THR A 213 -85.38 -34.83 26.08
C THR A 213 -85.23 -34.34 24.63
N GLY A 214 -83.99 -34.28 24.12
CA GLY A 214 -83.71 -33.87 22.74
C GLY A 214 -84.30 -34.81 21.69
N ARG A 215 -84.26 -36.13 21.93
CA ARG A 215 -84.86 -37.12 21.02
C ARG A 215 -86.38 -37.00 20.95
N GLY A 216 -87.06 -36.71 22.07
CA GLY A 216 -88.51 -36.48 22.09
C GLY A 216 -88.93 -35.31 21.20
N ILE A 217 -88.18 -34.20 21.27
CA ILE A 217 -88.47 -32.98 20.51
C ILE A 217 -88.19 -33.18 19.01
N GLY A 218 -87.05 -33.81 18.67
CA GLY A 218 -86.66 -34.02 17.28
C GLY A 218 -87.64 -34.92 16.51
N VAL A 219 -88.12 -35.99 17.15
CA VAL A 219 -89.11 -36.89 16.52
C VAL A 219 -90.43 -36.16 16.27
N GLY A 220 -90.89 -35.34 17.23
CA GLY A 220 -92.10 -34.54 17.07
C GLY A 220 -92.00 -33.54 15.90
N ALA A 221 -90.87 -32.85 15.78
CA ALA A 221 -90.64 -31.86 14.72
C ALA A 221 -90.59 -32.49 13.32
N VAL A 222 -89.91 -33.63 13.17
CA VAL A 222 -89.82 -34.34 11.88
C VAL A 222 -91.20 -34.85 11.44
N TRP A 223 -92.00 -35.35 12.38
CA TRP A 223 -93.35 -35.83 12.09
C TRP A 223 -94.26 -34.69 11.63
N LEU A 224 -94.21 -33.55 12.31
CA LEU A 224 -94.97 -32.34 11.95
C LEU A 224 -94.60 -31.84 10.55
N PHE A 225 -93.30 -31.77 10.24
CA PHE A 225 -92.81 -31.33 8.93
C PHE A 225 -93.26 -32.27 7.81
N LYS A 226 -93.16 -33.59 8.02
CA LYS A 226 -93.60 -34.58 7.03
C LYS A 226 -95.11 -34.51 6.79
N ALA A 227 -95.90 -34.33 7.85
CA ALA A 227 -97.34 -34.15 7.73
C ALA A 227 -97.71 -32.88 6.95
N LEU A 228 -97.04 -31.75 7.25
CA LEU A 228 -97.35 -30.47 6.63
C LEU A 228 -96.95 -30.41 5.15
N PHE A 229 -95.84 -31.02 4.75
CA PHE A 229 -95.30 -30.86 3.40
C PHE A 229 -95.71 -31.98 2.44
N VAL A 230 -95.70 -33.23 2.91
CA VAL A 230 -95.90 -34.39 2.02
C VAL A 230 -97.37 -34.61 1.71
N TRP A 231 -98.27 -34.45 2.69
CA TRP A 231 -99.71 -34.66 2.45
C TRP A 231 -100.32 -33.71 1.41
N PRO A 232 -100.11 -32.39 1.46
CA PRO A 232 -100.66 -31.50 0.43
C PRO A 232 -100.02 -31.72 -0.95
N TRP A 233 -98.73 -32.00 -1.03
CA TRP A 233 -98.06 -32.25 -2.30
C TRP A 233 -98.47 -33.58 -2.94
N VAL A 234 -98.62 -34.65 -2.15
CA VAL A 234 -99.14 -35.95 -2.62
C VAL A 234 -100.62 -35.85 -3.02
N GLY A 235 -101.41 -35.06 -2.28
CA GLY A 235 -102.78 -34.72 -2.66
C GLY A 235 -102.83 -34.03 -4.01
N LEU A 236 -102.00 -33.01 -4.22
CA LEU A 236 -101.91 -32.25 -5.47
C LEU A 236 -101.47 -33.13 -6.64
N TRP A 237 -100.49 -34.02 -6.45
CA TRP A 237 -100.03 -34.94 -7.50
C TRP A 237 -101.12 -35.93 -7.92
N ARG A 238 -101.86 -36.51 -6.95
CA ARG A 238 -102.93 -37.47 -7.26
C ARG A 238 -104.16 -36.81 -7.89
N TYR A 239 -104.49 -35.58 -7.51
CA TYR A 239 -105.68 -34.89 -8.01
C TYR A 239 -105.46 -34.06 -9.27
N VAL A 240 -104.24 -33.59 -9.54
CA VAL A 240 -103.99 -32.71 -10.70
C VAL A 240 -103.25 -33.45 -11.80
N VAL A 241 -102.17 -34.17 -11.48
CA VAL A 241 -101.29 -34.77 -12.50
C VAL A 241 -101.94 -36.01 -13.13
N VAL A 242 -102.60 -36.85 -12.32
CA VAL A 242 -103.24 -38.08 -12.80
C VAL A 242 -104.42 -37.84 -13.75
N PRO A 243 -105.36 -36.89 -13.52
CA PRO A 243 -106.43 -36.64 -14.49
C PRO A 243 -105.94 -35.93 -15.75
N VAL A 244 -104.97 -35.02 -15.66
CA VAL A 244 -104.41 -34.35 -16.84
C VAL A 244 -103.69 -35.35 -17.74
N GLY A 245 -102.98 -36.34 -17.17
CA GLY A 245 -102.36 -37.42 -17.94
C GLY A 245 -103.36 -38.37 -18.63
N ARG A 246 -104.58 -38.51 -18.10
CA ARG A 246 -105.64 -39.32 -18.73
C ARG A 246 -106.45 -38.58 -19.80
N GLY A 247 -106.41 -37.24 -19.83
CA GLY A 247 -107.07 -36.45 -20.88
C GLY A 247 -106.25 -36.30 -22.17
N LEU A 248 -104.97 -36.69 -22.15
CA LEU A 248 -104.02 -36.54 -23.24
C LEU A 248 -103.64 -37.86 -23.95
N ALA A 249 -104.17 -39.00 -23.51
CA ALA A 249 -103.97 -40.33 -24.10
C ALA A 249 -105.29 -40.86 -24.69
#